data_AF-A0A1C4B6Q8-F1
#
_entry.id   AF-A0A1C4B6Q8-F1
#
_cell.length_a   1.000
_cell.length_b   1.000
_cell.length_c   1.000
_cell.angle_alpha   90.00
_cell.angle_beta   90.00
_cell.angle_gamma   90.00
#
_symmetry.space_group_name_H-M   'P 1'
#
loop_
_entity.id
_entity.type
_entity.pdbx_description
1 polymer ?
#
loop_
_entity_poly.entity_id
_entity_poly.type
_entity_poly.pdbx_seq_one_letter_code
_entity_poly.pdbx_strand_id
1 'polypeptide(L)' 'MSKIVVVLAPGGASEFLTVGDSETSVLWATGSGSGGAQAGLLPIETYYCEGEAFYFARVENLSSNEIVSASLN' A
#
# COMPACT_ATOMS: atom_id res chain seq x y z
N MET A 1 -3.42 -0.05 -19.65
CA MET A 1 -4.29 -1.00 -18.91
C MET A 1 -4.13 -0.72 -17.42
N SER A 2 -5.12 -1.13 -16.62
CA SER A 2 -5.14 -0.94 -15.17
C SER A 2 -5.21 -2.30 -14.48
N LYS A 3 -4.73 -2.36 -13.24
CA LYS A 3 -4.79 -3.56 -12.39
C LYS A 3 -5.36 -3.21 -11.02
N ILE A 4 -5.94 -4.20 -10.36
CA ILE A 4 -6.49 -4.06 -9.00
C ILE A 4 -5.43 -4.52 -8.02
N VAL A 5 -5.10 -3.65 -7.05
CA VAL A 5 -4.19 -3.95 -5.94
C VAL A 5 -5.02 -4.03 -4.66
N VAL A 6 -4.86 -5.12 -3.93
CA VAL A 6 -5.49 -5.32 -2.62
C VAL A 6 -4.52 -4.86 -1.53
N VAL A 7 -4.87 -3.81 -0.80
CA VAL A 7 -4.11 -3.31 0.33
C VAL A 7 -4.53 -4.04 1.59
N LEU A 8 -3.56 -4.65 2.27
CA LEU A 8 -3.75 -5.40 3.51
C LEU A 8 -3.19 -4.60 4.69
N ALA A 9 -4.09 -4.00 5.47
CA ALA A 9 -3.76 -3.28 6.68
C ALA A 9 -3.91 -4.19 7.93
N PRO A 10 -2.95 -4.20 8.86
CA PRO A 10 -3.02 -5.01 10.07
C PRO A 10 -4.21 -4.60 10.94
N GLY A 11 -5.07 -5.56 11.29
CA GLY A 11 -6.25 -5.32 12.13
C GLY A 11 -7.38 -4.52 11.47
N GLY A 12 -7.25 -4.18 10.18
CA GLY A 12 -8.22 -3.41 9.41
C GLY A 12 -8.93 -4.23 8.33
N ALA A 13 -9.87 -3.59 7.63
CA ALA A 13 -10.44 -4.14 6.41
C ALA A 13 -9.45 -4.03 5.24
N SER A 14 -9.53 -4.95 4.29
CA SER A 14 -8.80 -4.85 3.03
C SER A 14 -9.36 -3.73 2.16
N GLU A 15 -8.49 -2.93 1.53
CA GLU A 15 -8.88 -1.90 0.56
C GLU A 15 -8.51 -2.32 -0.86
N PHE A 16 -9.30 -1.90 -1.84
CA PHE A 16 -9.07 -2.22 -3.25
C PHE A 16 -8.75 -0.93 -4.00
N LEU A 17 -7.54 -0.86 -4.56
CA LEU A 17 -7.07 0.28 -5.35
C LEU A 17 -6.93 -0.12 -6.81
N THR A 18 -7.42 0.71 -7.72
CA THR A 18 -7.16 0.54 -9.15
C THR A 18 -6.00 1.43 -9.55
N VAL A 19 -4.93 0.83 -10.06
CA VAL A 19 -3.71 1.55 -10.47
C VAL A 19 -3.32 1.21 -11.91
N GLY A 20 -2.41 2.01 -12.48
CA GLY A 20 -1.83 1.70 -13.78
C GLY A 20 -1.03 0.39 -13.74
N ASP A 21 -1.02 -0.34 -14.85
CA ASP A 21 -0.24 -1.58 -14.95
C ASP A 21 1.27 -1.36 -14.73
N SER A 22 1.78 -0.19 -15.12
CA SER A 22 3.17 0.25 -14.92
C SER A 22 3.52 0.55 -13.46
N GLU A 23 2.52 0.74 -12.60
CA GLU A 23 2.75 1.13 -11.21
C GLU A 23 3.35 -0.05 -10.44
N THR A 24 4.41 0.23 -9.69
CA THR A 24 5.11 -0.75 -8.83
C THR A 24 4.84 -0.51 -7.34
N SER A 25 4.12 0.57 -7.02
CA SER A 25 3.79 0.95 -5.66
C SER A 25 2.43 1.67 -5.62
N VAL A 26 1.79 1.70 -4.45
CA VAL A 26 0.55 2.43 -4.21
C VAL A 26 0.75 3.43 -3.08
N LEU A 27 0.25 4.65 -3.27
CA LEU A 27 0.16 5.60 -2.16
C LEU A 27 -1.06 5.23 -1.33
N TRP A 28 -0.84 4.90 -0.07
CA TRP A 28 -1.89 4.54 0.86
C TRP A 28 -1.81 5.44 2.09
N ALA A 29 -2.97 5.95 2.54
CA ALA A 29 -3.06 6.82 3.70
C ALA A 29 -4.27 6.44 4.56
N THR A 30 -4.05 6.21 5.86
CA THR A 30 -5.12 6.05 6.84
C THR A 30 -5.53 7.40 7.41
N GLY A 31 -6.83 7.72 7.38
CA GLY A 31 -7.30 9.00 7.90
C GLY A 31 -8.80 9.05 8.24
N SER A 32 -9.14 8.74 9.48
CA SER A 32 -10.10 9.50 10.32
C SER A 32 -10.32 8.82 11.68
N GLY A 33 -9.42 9.05 12.63
CA GLY A 33 -9.61 8.62 14.02
C GLY A 33 -8.44 8.98 14.91
N SER A 34 -8.41 10.23 15.42
CA SER A 34 -7.65 10.82 16.55
C SER A 34 -6.23 10.31 16.92
N GLY A 35 -5.52 9.60 16.04
CA GLY A 35 -4.19 9.05 16.31
C GLY A 35 -3.37 8.91 15.04
N GLY A 36 -2.93 10.05 14.49
CA GLY A 36 -1.91 10.13 13.43
C GLY A 36 -2.36 9.62 12.05
N ALA A 37 -2.43 10.52 11.06
CA ALA A 37 -2.54 10.07 9.67
C ALA A 37 -1.20 9.47 9.24
N GLN A 38 -1.16 8.16 8.98
CA GLN A 38 0.00 7.50 8.38
C GLN A 38 -0.25 7.34 6.88
N ALA A 39 0.55 8.06 6.10
CA ALA A 39 0.62 7.92 4.66
C ALA A 39 1.96 7.26 4.31
N GLY A 40 1.92 6.22 3.50
CA GLY A 40 3.09 5.48 3.07
C GLY A 40 2.96 5.05 1.61
N LEU A 41 4.12 4.97 0.94
CA LEU A 41 4.22 4.34 -0.37
C LEU A 41 4.44 2.83 -0.15
N LEU A 42 3.46 2.01 -0.53
CA LEU A 42 3.51 0.56 -0.33
C LEU A 42 3.95 -0.13 -1.62
N PRO A 43 4.97 -1.01 -1.60
CA PRO A 43 5.34 -1.77 -2.78
C PRO A 43 4.24 -2.76 -3.18
N ILE A 44 4.03 -2.93 -4.48
CA ILE A 44 3.09 -3.91 -5.03
C ILE A 44 3.82 -5.25 -5.18
N GLU A 45 3.37 -6.24 -4.44
CA GLU A 45 3.74 -7.64 -4.62
C GLU A 45 2.81 -8.32 -5.62
N THR A 46 3.39 -9.17 -6.48
CA THR A 46 2.61 -9.96 -7.45
C THR A 46 2.67 -11.43 -7.09
N TYR A 47 1.49 -12.05 -6.99
CA TYR A 47 1.33 -13.47 -6.72
C TYR A 47 0.62 -14.12 -7.90
N TYR A 48 1.07 -15.31 -8.28
CA TYR A 48 0.45 -16.07 -9.37
C TYR A 48 -0.28 -17.28 -8.81
N CYS A 49 -1.58 -17.39 -9.07
CA CYS A 49 -2.40 -18.53 -8.71
C CYS A 49 -3.11 -19.04 -9.96
N GLU A 50 -2.90 -20.32 -10.30
CA GLU A 50 -3.53 -20.98 -11.46
C GLU A 50 -3.34 -20.24 -12.82
N GLY A 51 -2.25 -19.49 -12.97
CA GLY A 51 -1.95 -18.71 -14.18
C GLY A 51 -2.52 -17.30 -14.19
N GLU A 52 -3.22 -16.88 -13.14
CA GLU A 52 -3.71 -15.51 -12.95
C GLU A 52 -2.82 -14.73 -11.98
N ALA A 53 -2.62 -13.43 -12.28
CA ALA A 53 -1.81 -12.52 -11.46
C ALA A 53 -2.68 -11.73 -10.49
N PHE A 54 -2.27 -11.74 -9.22
CA PHE A 54 -2.90 -11.02 -8.12
C PHE A 54 -1.91 -10.02 -7.54
N TYR A 55 -2.37 -8.81 -7.29
CA TYR A 55 -1.52 -7.72 -6.82
C TYR A 55 -1.91 -7.32 -5.41
N PHE A 56 -0.93 -7.29 -4.52
CA PHE A 56 -1.13 -6.96 -3.10
C PHE A 56 -0.16 -5.88 -2.67
N ALA A 57 -0.57 -5.05 -1.72
CA ALA A 57 0.30 -4.14 -1.02
C ALA A 57 0.10 -4.33 0.48
N ARG A 58 1.17 -4.50 1.24
CA ARG A 58 1.10 -4.77 2.68
C ARG A 58 1.54 -3.56 3.47
N VAL A 59 0.76 -3.23 4.50
CA VAL A 59 1.16 -2.23 5.49
C VAL A 59 2.00 -2.95 6.54
N GLU A 60 3.32 -3.01 6.31
CA GLU A 60 4.25 -3.54 7.30
C GLU A 60 4.52 -2.48 8.37
N ASN A 61 4.19 -2.82 9.62
CA ASN A 61 4.60 -2.11 10.83
C ASN A 61 4.15 -0.63 10.92
N LEU A 62 2.98 -0.41 11.53
CA LEU A 62 2.54 0.93 12.02
C LEU A 62 3.45 1.48 13.15
N SER A 63 4.40 0.68 13.63
CA SER A 63 5.34 0.96 14.74
C SER A 63 6.79 1.08 14.24
N SER A 64 7.03 1.80 13.16
CA SER A 64 8.35 2.37 12.92
C SER A 64 8.19 3.83 12.54
N ASN A 65 8.57 4.68 13.48
CA ASN A 65 8.72 6.11 13.35
C ASN A 65 9.85 6.44 12.35
N GLU A 66 9.69 6.03 11.08
CA GLU A 66 10.50 6.53 9.98
C GLU A 66 9.71 7.67 9.34
N ILE A 67 9.82 8.83 9.99
CA ILE A 67 9.67 10.11 9.34
C ILE A 67 10.68 10.08 8.18
N VAL A 68 10.21 9.77 6.97
CA VAL A 68 10.95 10.05 5.75
C VAL A 68 11.08 11.56 5.69
N SER A 69 12.11 12.06 6.36
CA SER A 69 12.65 13.37 6.08
C SER A 69 13.15 13.28 4.65
N ALA A 70 12.35 13.80 3.73
CA ALA A 70 12.81 14.14 2.40
C ALA A 70 13.93 15.16 2.60
N SER A 71 15.16 14.67 2.74
CA SER A 71 16.36 15.48 2.68
C SER A 71 16.48 15.97 1.24
N LEU A 72 15.87 17.11 0.95
CA LEU A 72 16.28 17.96 -0.15
C LEU A 72 17.65 18.51 0.18
N ASN A 73 18.69 17.98 -0.45
CA ASN A 73 19.90 18.72 -0.78
C ASN A 73 20.54 18.17 -2.05
#